data_AF-A0A3D2QHB1-F1
#
_entry.id   AF-A0A3D2QHB1-F1
#
_cell.length_a   1.000
_cell.length_b   1.000
_cell.length_c   1.000
_cell.angle_alpha   90.00
_cell.angle_beta   90.00
_cell.angle_gamma   90.00
#
_symmetry.space_group_name_H-M   'P 1'
#
loop_
_entity.id
_entity.type
_entity.pdbx_description
1 polymer ?
#
loop_
_entity_poly.entity_id
_entity_poly.type
_entity_poly.pdbx_seq_one_letter_code
_entity_poly.pdbx_strand_id
1 'polypeptide(L)'
;AGGGATPPYRHSGSGQERKIGTIACHEKTAVLEDFFRAAAYALHSRGRFALVQLPDRFMESMELAVRYKLQPKRLQWVHASVDKPAWVFLLEMVKNGSYGLAVLPPLVLYGANGGLTEQARRAMGEVPEEA
;
A
#
# COMPACT_ATOMS: atom_id res chain seq x y z
N ALA A 1 9.03 16.65 3.38
CA ALA A 1 9.08 15.44 4.22
C ALA A 1 8.07 14.45 3.67
N GLY A 2 8.51 13.28 3.18
CA GLY A 2 7.60 12.22 2.74
C GLY A 2 7.35 11.26 3.89
N GLY A 3 6.10 11.13 4.34
CA GLY A 3 5.70 10.11 5.32
C GLY A 3 5.04 8.94 4.60
N GLY A 4 5.45 7.71 4.90
CA GLY A 4 4.76 6.49 4.48
C GLY A 4 3.74 6.06 5.54
N ALA A 5 2.60 5.50 5.12
CA ALA A 5 1.62 4.91 6.01
C ALA A 5 1.36 3.44 5.65
N THR A 6 1.32 2.57 6.67
CA THR A 6 0.93 1.16 6.57
C THR A 6 -0.36 0.93 7.36
N PRO A 7 -1.53 1.27 6.80
CA PRO A 7 -2.82 0.99 7.43
C PRO A 7 -3.03 -0.52 7.63
N PRO A 8 -3.96 -0.93 8.52
CA PRO A 8 -4.17 -2.34 8.84
C PRO A 8 -4.54 -3.15 7.61
N TYR A 9 -3.95 -4.35 7.51
CA TYR A 9 -4.03 -5.21 6.34
C TYR A 9 -5.42 -5.86 6.15
N ARG A 10 -6.02 -6.43 7.20
CA ARG A 10 -7.19 -7.33 7.04
C ARG A 10 -8.54 -6.61 6.90
N HIS A 11 -9.43 -7.20 6.09
CA HIS A 11 -10.87 -6.99 6.18
C HIS A 11 -11.40 -7.66 7.45
N SER A 12 -12.32 -7.01 8.15
CA SER A 12 -13.00 -7.63 9.29
C SER A 12 -13.91 -8.76 8.82
N GLY A 13 -13.70 -9.98 9.35
CA GLY A 13 -14.61 -11.12 9.16
C GLY A 13 -13.95 -12.44 8.73
N SER A 14 -12.70 -12.45 8.26
CA SER A 14 -12.01 -13.69 7.85
C SER A 14 -10.95 -14.13 8.88
N GLY A 15 -11.37 -14.99 9.82
CA GLY A 15 -10.46 -15.88 10.56
C GLY A 15 -9.92 -15.39 11.92
N GLN A 16 -10.37 -16.08 12.96
CA GLN A 16 -10.01 -16.04 14.39
C GLN A 16 -9.64 -14.69 15.03
N GLU A 17 -10.66 -14.12 15.66
CA GLU A 17 -10.57 -13.11 16.72
C GLU A 17 -9.75 -13.64 17.91
N ARG A 18 -8.63 -12.99 18.21
CA ARG A 18 -8.15 -12.97 19.60
C ARG A 18 -8.95 -11.91 20.33
N LYS A 19 -9.76 -12.35 21.29
CA LYS A 19 -10.62 -11.55 22.16
C LYS A 19 -9.81 -10.46 22.88
N ILE A 20 -9.90 -9.22 22.41
CA ILE A 20 -9.77 -8.03 23.25
C ILE A 20 -10.78 -7.01 22.73
N GLY A 21 -11.70 -6.60 23.60
CA GLY A 21 -12.41 -5.33 23.49
C GLY A 21 -13.52 -5.25 22.45
N THR A 22 -14.71 -5.71 22.83
CA THR A 22 -15.98 -5.30 22.23
C THR A 22 -16.11 -3.77 22.29
N ILE A 23 -16.21 -3.10 21.14
CA ILE A 23 -17.08 -1.94 20.86
C ILE A 23 -16.97 -1.62 19.34
N ALA A 24 -18.12 -1.31 18.73
CA ALA A 24 -18.31 -0.65 17.44
C ALA A 24 -17.82 -1.34 16.14
N CYS A 25 -18.76 -2.04 15.50
CA CYS A 25 -18.77 -2.27 14.03
C CYS A 25 -18.84 -0.97 13.17
N HIS A 26 -18.56 0.22 13.72
CA HIS A 26 -18.35 1.48 12.97
C HIS A 26 -16.88 1.96 13.00
N GLU A 27 -15.98 1.26 13.68
CA GLU A 27 -14.61 1.74 13.96
C GLU A 27 -13.60 1.43 12.84
N LYS A 28 -13.93 0.61 11.82
CA LYS A 28 -12.93 -0.01 10.93
C LYS A 28 -12.74 0.65 9.56
N THR A 29 -13.80 1.19 8.96
CA THR A 29 -13.73 2.09 7.78
C THR A 29 -13.08 3.41 8.18
N ALA A 30 -13.38 3.86 9.41
CA ALA A 30 -12.76 5.02 10.02
C ALA A 30 -11.22 4.90 9.99
N VAL A 31 -10.63 3.73 10.27
CA VAL A 31 -9.16 3.62 10.31
C VAL A 31 -8.49 3.88 8.95
N LEU A 32 -8.91 3.27 7.84
CA LEU A 32 -8.26 3.52 6.54
C LEU A 32 -8.55 4.96 6.07
N GLU A 33 -9.80 5.39 6.19
CA GLU A 33 -10.22 6.76 5.86
C GLU A 33 -9.45 7.81 6.68
N ASP A 34 -9.14 7.53 7.95
CA ASP A 34 -8.35 8.39 8.83
C ASP A 34 -6.94 8.64 8.28
N PHE A 35 -6.28 7.62 7.71
CA PHE A 35 -4.97 7.80 7.07
C PHE A 35 -5.07 8.72 5.84
N PHE A 36 -6.08 8.54 4.99
CA PHE A 36 -6.29 9.40 3.82
C PHE A 36 -6.65 10.83 4.23
N ARG A 37 -7.51 10.99 5.23
CA ARG A 37 -7.89 12.28 5.81
C ARG A 37 -6.69 13.00 6.41
N ALA A 38 -5.88 12.30 7.21
CA ALA A 38 -4.67 12.85 7.82
C ALA A 38 -3.63 13.23 6.76
N ALA A 39 -3.39 12.37 5.76
CA ALA A 39 -2.47 12.67 4.66
C ALA A 39 -2.93 13.89 3.86
N ALA A 40 -4.22 13.97 3.53
CA ALA A 40 -4.78 15.12 2.83
C ALA A 40 -4.72 16.40 3.66
N TYR A 41 -4.86 16.32 4.98
CA TYR A 41 -4.68 17.48 5.86
C TYR A 41 -3.20 17.94 5.92
N ALA A 42 -2.28 17.00 6.16
CA ALA A 42 -0.88 17.29 6.42
C ALA A 42 -0.08 17.71 5.17
N LEU A 43 -0.45 17.22 3.98
CA LEU A 43 0.30 17.51 2.76
C LEU A 43 -0.01 18.90 2.19
N HIS A 44 1.03 19.60 1.75
CA HIS A 44 0.86 20.76 0.86
C HIS A 44 0.39 20.29 -0.53
N SER A 45 -0.09 21.23 -1.37
CA SER A 45 -0.43 20.92 -2.76
C SER A 45 0.79 20.35 -3.49
N ARG A 46 0.61 19.28 -4.28
CA ARG A 46 1.68 18.46 -4.89
C ARG A 46 2.57 17.69 -3.91
N GLY A 47 2.24 17.66 -2.62
CA GLY A 47 2.85 16.75 -1.66
C GLY A 47 2.55 15.28 -2.00
N ARG A 48 3.48 14.39 -1.66
CA ARG A 48 3.41 12.95 -1.97
C ARG A 48 2.98 12.14 -0.76
N PHE A 49 2.16 11.13 -1.02
CA PHE A 49 1.71 10.14 -0.04
C PHE A 49 1.99 8.74 -0.58
N ALA A 50 2.58 7.86 0.22
CA ALA A 50 2.83 6.47 -0.13
C ALA A 50 2.06 5.53 0.80
N LEU A 51 1.46 4.49 0.21
CA LEU A 51 0.59 3.53 0.86
C LEU A 51 1.02 2.11 0.50
N VAL A 52 1.06 1.23 1.51
CA VAL A 52 1.19 -0.23 1.34
C VAL A 52 -0.04 -0.90 1.93
N GLN A 53 -0.71 -1.76 1.16
CA GLN A 53 -1.98 -2.35 1.58
C GLN A 53 -2.30 -3.66 0.83
N LEU A 54 -3.20 -4.49 1.37
CA LEU A 54 -3.69 -5.73 0.74
C LEU A 54 -4.51 -5.45 -0.54
N PRO A 55 -4.46 -6.33 -1.56
CA PRO A 55 -5.24 -6.19 -2.78
C PRO A 55 -6.74 -5.98 -2.57
N ASP A 56 -7.35 -6.66 -1.59
CA ASP A 56 -8.79 -6.56 -1.32
C ASP A 56 -9.24 -5.13 -0.93
N ARG A 57 -8.33 -4.32 -0.37
CA ARG A 57 -8.53 -2.91 0.00
C ARG A 57 -8.23 -1.95 -1.15
N PHE A 58 -7.87 -2.44 -2.34
CA PHE A 58 -7.49 -1.60 -3.46
C PHE A 58 -8.62 -0.67 -3.91
N MET A 59 -9.84 -1.21 -4.09
CA MET A 59 -10.99 -0.43 -4.54
C MET A 59 -11.38 0.66 -3.54
N GLU A 60 -11.39 0.33 -2.24
CA GLU A 60 -11.62 1.31 -1.16
C GLU A 60 -10.54 2.40 -1.14
N SER A 61 -9.27 2.02 -1.35
CA SER A 61 -8.16 2.97 -1.44
C SER A 61 -8.31 3.92 -2.62
N MET A 62 -8.82 3.45 -3.77
CA MET A 62 -9.11 4.31 -4.94
C MET A 62 -10.26 5.28 -4.66
N GLU A 63 -11.32 4.84 -3.98
CA GLU A 63 -12.43 5.72 -3.59
C GLU A 63 -11.94 6.84 -2.66
N LEU A 64 -11.19 6.47 -1.62
CA LEU A 64 -10.63 7.43 -0.66
C LEU A 64 -9.63 8.37 -1.32
N ALA A 65 -8.80 7.87 -2.25
CA ALA A 65 -7.87 8.69 -3.02
C ALA A 65 -8.60 9.83 -3.77
N VAL A 66 -9.71 9.52 -4.43
CA VAL A 66 -10.55 10.52 -5.12
C VAL A 66 -11.21 11.46 -4.11
N ARG A 67 -11.85 10.92 -3.06
CA ARG A 67 -12.54 11.71 -2.01
C ARG A 67 -11.63 12.75 -1.38
N TYR A 68 -10.37 12.41 -1.12
CA TYR A 68 -9.40 13.26 -0.42
C TYR A 68 -8.42 13.99 -1.36
N LYS A 69 -8.68 14.00 -2.68
CA LYS A 69 -7.84 14.65 -3.71
C LYS A 69 -6.38 14.18 -3.68
N LEU A 70 -6.15 12.92 -3.31
CA LEU A 70 -4.85 12.26 -3.32
C LEU A 70 -4.75 11.43 -4.59
N GLN A 71 -4.31 12.05 -5.68
CA GLN A 71 -4.37 11.43 -7.00
C GLN A 71 -3.33 10.31 -7.15
N PRO A 72 -3.74 9.05 -7.45
CA PRO A 72 -2.82 7.95 -7.75
C PRO A 72 -1.87 8.28 -8.89
N LYS A 73 -0.58 7.99 -8.70
CA LYS A 73 0.50 8.26 -9.66
C LYS A 73 1.34 7.05 -10.02
N ARG A 74 1.67 6.19 -9.05
CA ARG A 74 2.45 4.97 -9.28
C ARG A 74 1.83 3.81 -8.51
N LEU A 75 1.55 2.71 -9.19
CA LEU A 75 1.05 1.48 -8.60
C LEU A 75 2.03 0.35 -8.89
N GLN A 76 2.39 -0.43 -7.87
CA GLN A 76 3.19 -1.64 -8.04
C GLN A 76 2.61 -2.78 -7.23
N TRP A 77 2.34 -3.90 -7.90
CA TRP A 77 1.92 -5.13 -7.23
C TRP A 77 3.14 -5.89 -6.72
N VAL A 78 3.04 -6.45 -5.53
CA VAL A 78 4.08 -7.29 -4.94
C VAL A 78 3.59 -8.72 -4.91
N HIS A 79 4.43 -9.65 -5.34
CA HIS A 79 4.13 -11.08 -5.41
C HIS A 79 5.21 -11.85 -4.66
N ALA A 80 4.84 -12.92 -3.97
CA ALA A 80 5.82 -13.80 -3.34
C ALA A 80 6.70 -14.48 -4.40
N SER A 81 6.09 -15.05 -5.44
CA SER A 81 6.75 -15.61 -6.62
C SER A 81 5.92 -15.33 -7.87
N VAL A 82 6.47 -15.56 -9.07
CA VAL A 82 5.84 -15.21 -10.36
C VAL A 82 4.47 -15.88 -10.59
N ASP A 83 4.27 -17.06 -10.01
CA ASP A 83 3.07 -17.89 -10.13
C ASP A 83 2.02 -17.61 -9.03
N LYS A 84 2.33 -16.71 -8.08
CA LYS A 84 1.45 -16.41 -6.94
C LYS A 84 0.66 -15.11 -7.17
N PRO A 85 -0.56 -15.01 -6.63
CA PRO A 85 -1.29 -13.75 -6.63
C PRO A 85 -0.51 -12.67 -5.86
N ALA A 86 -0.83 -11.41 -6.14
CA ALA A 86 -0.28 -10.31 -5.37
C ALA A 86 -0.73 -10.43 -3.91
N TRP A 87 0.18 -10.15 -2.97
CA TRP A 87 -0.13 -10.17 -1.54
C TRP A 87 -0.27 -8.77 -0.93
N VAL A 88 0.36 -7.77 -1.55
CA VAL A 88 0.22 -6.34 -1.25
C VAL A 88 0.38 -5.53 -2.53
N PHE A 89 -0.12 -4.29 -2.51
CA PHE A 89 0.21 -3.28 -3.50
C PHE A 89 0.92 -2.10 -2.82
N LEU A 90 1.79 -1.44 -3.59
CA LEU A 90 2.43 -0.18 -3.26
C LEU A 90 1.79 0.90 -4.11
N LEU A 91 1.34 1.99 -3.49
CA LEU A 91 0.69 3.09 -4.17
C LEU A 91 1.29 4.42 -3.77
N GLU A 92 1.80 5.17 -4.75
CA GLU A 92 2.16 6.57 -4.59
C GLU A 92 1.02 7.46 -5.11
N MET A 93 0.68 8.47 -4.34
CA MET A 93 -0.33 9.48 -4.64
C MET A 93 0.24 10.90 -4.48
N VAL A 94 -0.38 11.87 -5.15
CA VAL A 94 -0.03 13.29 -5.08
C VAL A 94 -1.27 14.13 -4.76
N LYS A 95 -1.20 14.95 -3.72
CA LYS A 95 -2.31 15.86 -3.34
C LYS A 95 -2.55 16.89 -4.44
N ASN A 96 -3.79 16.99 -4.91
CA ASN A 96 -4.21 17.82 -6.05
C ASN A 96 -3.38 17.56 -7.33
N GLY A 97 -2.91 16.32 -7.50
CA GLY A 97 -2.22 15.90 -8.72
C GLY A 97 -3.16 15.84 -9.93
N SER A 98 -2.59 15.95 -11.13
CA SER A 98 -3.30 15.67 -12.39
C SER A 98 -3.63 14.18 -12.54
N TYR A 99 -4.53 13.82 -13.45
CA TYR A 99 -4.71 12.41 -13.83
C TYR A 99 -3.43 11.79 -14.43
N GLY A 100 -3.42 10.46 -14.52
CA GLY A 100 -2.31 9.66 -15.04
C GLY A 100 -1.72 8.75 -13.97
N LEU A 101 -1.81 7.44 -14.21
CA LEU A 101 -1.31 6.38 -13.35
C LEU A 101 -0.27 5.56 -14.12
N ALA A 102 0.94 5.44 -13.57
CA ALA A 102 1.93 4.49 -14.03
C ALA A 102 1.77 3.17 -13.26
N VAL A 103 1.48 2.08 -13.97
CA VAL A 103 1.54 0.73 -13.41
C VAL A 103 2.95 0.19 -13.65
N LEU A 104 3.70 -0.02 -12.57
CA LEU A 104 5.07 -0.51 -12.62
C LEU A 104 5.10 -2.02 -12.83
N PRO A 105 6.21 -2.57 -13.36
CA PRO A 105 6.44 -4.01 -13.34
C PRO A 105 6.28 -4.56 -11.91
N PRO A 106 5.70 -5.75 -11.74
CA PRO A 106 5.50 -6.33 -10.42
C PRO A 106 6.82 -6.50 -9.69
N LEU A 107 6.78 -6.39 -8.36
CA LEU A 107 7.90 -6.75 -7.51
C LEU A 107 7.73 -8.21 -7.08
N VAL A 108 8.55 -9.10 -7.64
CA VAL A 108 8.57 -10.52 -7.25
C VAL A 108 9.63 -10.70 -6.17
N LEU A 109 9.23 -11.17 -4.99
CA LEU A 109 10.12 -11.26 -3.83
C LEU A 109 11.11 -12.40 -3.93
N TYR A 110 10.64 -13.61 -4.28
CA TYR A 110 11.45 -14.82 -4.26
C TYR A 110 11.62 -15.42 -5.67
N GLY A 111 12.86 -15.80 -5.98
CA GLY A 111 13.21 -16.53 -7.20
C GLY A 111 12.98 -18.04 -7.06
N ALA A 112 13.24 -18.79 -8.14
CA ALA A 112 13.06 -20.25 -8.17
C ALA A 112 13.97 -21.00 -7.16
N ASN A 113 15.07 -20.38 -6.73
CA ASN A 113 15.99 -20.91 -5.72
C ASN A 113 15.52 -20.66 -4.27
N GLY A 114 14.35 -20.03 -4.07
CA GLY A 114 13.81 -19.65 -2.76
C GLY A 114 14.49 -18.43 -2.12
N GLY A 115 15.52 -17.87 -2.75
CA GLY A 115 16.18 -16.64 -2.31
C GLY A 115 15.46 -15.39 -2.79
N LEU A 116 15.74 -14.24 -2.15
CA LEU A 116 15.26 -12.94 -2.62
C LEU A 116 15.75 -12.66 -4.04
N THR A 117 14.88 -12.11 -4.88
CA THR A 117 15.27 -11.59 -6.19
C THR A 117 16.14 -10.35 -6.03
N GLU A 118 16.96 -10.06 -7.05
CA GLU A 118 17.79 -8.85 -7.07
C GLU A 118 16.95 -7.57 -6.98
N GLN A 119 15.76 -7.56 -7.60
CA GLN A 119 14.82 -6.43 -7.49
C GLN A 119 14.32 -6.26 -6.05
N ALA A 120 14.05 -7.36 -5.34
CA ALA A 120 13.59 -7.33 -3.96
C ALA A 120 14.68 -6.84 -2.99
N ARG A 121 15.92 -7.31 -3.17
CA ARG A 121 17.08 -6.83 -2.40
C ARG A 121 17.27 -5.32 -2.55
N ARG A 122 17.27 -4.83 -3.80
CA ARG A 122 17.34 -3.39 -4.10
C ARG A 122 16.20 -2.60 -3.47
N ALA A 123 14.98 -3.13 -3.50
CA ALA A 123 13.82 -2.48 -2.90
C ALA A 123 13.90 -2.41 -1.37
N MET A 124 14.56 -3.38 -0.73
CA MET A 124 14.80 -3.43 0.71
C MET A 124 16.04 -2.63 1.16
N GLY A 125 16.79 -2.06 0.21
CA GLY A 125 18.01 -1.31 0.51
C GLY A 125 19.22 -2.20 0.79
N GLU A 126 19.16 -3.50 0.48
CA GLU A 126 20.33 -4.36 0.47
C GLU A 126 21.18 -4.00 -0.76
N VAL A 127 22.40 -3.53 -0.49
CA VAL A 127 23.43 -3.37 -1.51
C VAL A 127 23.93 -4.77 -1.88
N PRO A 128 24.16 -5.09 -3.17
CA PRO A 128 24.73 -6.38 -3.53
C PRO A 128 26.06 -6.59 -2.79
N GLU A 129 26.24 -7.78 -2.21
CA GLU A 129 27.56 -8.24 -1.79
C GLU A 129 28.41 -8.29 -3.07
N GLU A 130 29.39 -7.38 -3.17
CA GLU A 130 30.34 -7.35 -4.28
C GLU A 130 31.04 -8.72 -4.37
N ALA A 131 30.91 -9.38 -5.51
CA ALA A 131 31.58 -10.64 -5.82
C ALA A 131 33.04 -10.43 -6.21
#